data_AF-A0A3M3FWH0-F1
#
_entry.id   AF-A0A3M3FWH0-F1
#
_cell.length_a   1.000
_cell.length_b   1.000
_cell.length_c   1.000
_cell.angle_alpha   90.00
_cell.angle_beta   90.00
_cell.angle_gamma   90.00
#
_symmetry.space_group_name_H-M   'P 1'
#
loop_
_entity.id
_entity.type
_entity.pdbx_description
1 polymer ?
#
loop_
_entity_poly.entity_id
_entity_poly.type
_entity_poly.pdbx_seq_one_letter_code
_entity_poly.pdbx_strand_id
1 'polypeptide(L)'
;NFNSGRCERAVARLARHLQRNHPARSSLDAQHIGLALNAFSKWPDNPDCQSMAYLLADMLASNRRLRHAMDGQSVANALNALSKWPDTPHCADAANALALRLANDRNLRYVLKPQEFGNTLNALSKWPDTPDCADAANALASRLANERSLRNAVNPQHMANALNALSKWPNRANCEKATDVLAGR
;
A
#
# COMPACT_ATOMS: atom_id res chain seq x y z
N ASN A 1 7.00 -4.81 -26.97
CA ASN A 1 5.64 -5.01 -26.40
C ASN A 1 5.15 -6.46 -26.33
N PHE A 2 5.84 -7.47 -26.88
CA PHE A 2 5.40 -8.88 -26.83
C PHE A 2 5.47 -9.56 -25.44
N ASN A 3 6.27 -9.02 -24.51
CA ASN A 3 6.47 -9.61 -23.18
C ASN A 3 5.35 -9.28 -22.19
N SER A 4 4.69 -8.11 -22.31
CA SER A 4 3.65 -7.68 -21.37
C SER A 4 2.44 -8.63 -21.38
N GLY A 5 1.95 -9.01 -22.56
CA GLY A 5 0.80 -9.93 -22.67
C GLY A 5 1.10 -11.38 -22.27
N ARG A 6 2.38 -11.82 -22.33
CA ARG A 6 2.76 -13.15 -21.78
C ARG A 6 2.76 -13.12 -20.26
N CYS A 7 3.31 -12.06 -19.66
CA CYS A 7 3.29 -11.86 -18.21
C CYS A 7 1.86 -11.75 -17.68
N GLU A 8 1.00 -10.97 -18.34
CA GLU A 8 -0.41 -10.85 -17.98
C GLU A 8 -1.11 -12.21 -17.92
N ARG A 9 -0.99 -12.99 -19.01
CA ARG A 9 -1.61 -14.33 -19.07
C ARG A 9 -1.07 -15.27 -18.00
N ALA A 10 0.22 -15.18 -17.66
CA ALA A 10 0.81 -16.00 -16.60
C ALA A 10 0.24 -15.62 -15.23
N VAL A 11 0.14 -14.32 -14.94
CA VAL A 11 -0.41 -13.84 -13.67
C VAL A 11 -1.92 -14.10 -13.56
N ALA A 12 -2.68 -13.93 -14.64
CA ALA A 12 -4.09 -14.32 -14.70
C ALA A 12 -4.30 -15.84 -14.50
N ARG A 13 -3.40 -16.69 -15.01
CA ARG A 13 -3.43 -18.14 -14.74
C ARG A 13 -3.15 -18.44 -13.27
N LEU A 14 -2.18 -17.77 -12.65
CA LEU A 14 -1.91 -17.90 -11.21
C LEU A 14 -3.12 -17.47 -10.38
N ALA A 15 -3.75 -16.34 -10.74
CA ALA A 15 -4.96 -15.86 -10.08
C ALA A 15 -6.09 -16.91 -10.13
N ARG A 16 -6.37 -17.48 -11.32
CA ARG A 16 -7.36 -18.56 -11.46
C ARG A 16 -7.00 -19.83 -10.68
N HIS A 17 -5.71 -20.17 -10.60
CA HIS A 17 -5.26 -21.30 -9.80
C HIS A 17 -5.57 -21.08 -8.32
N LEU A 18 -5.22 -19.92 -7.76
CA LEU A 18 -5.50 -19.56 -6.37
C LEU A 18 -7.00 -19.42 -6.07
N GLN A 19 -7.81 -18.99 -7.04
CA GLN A 19 -9.26 -18.95 -6.88
C GLN A 19 -9.85 -20.35 -6.73
N ARG A 20 -9.44 -21.29 -7.59
CA ARG A 20 -9.97 -22.66 -7.63
C ARG A 20 -9.40 -23.57 -6.55
N ASN A 21 -8.18 -23.30 -6.10
CA ASN A 21 -7.48 -24.14 -5.14
C ASN A 21 -7.45 -23.45 -3.76
N HIS A 22 -8.48 -23.72 -2.96
CA HIS A 22 -8.58 -23.19 -1.60
C HIS A 22 -7.37 -23.55 -0.73
N PRO A 23 -6.86 -24.80 -0.71
CA PRO A 23 -5.62 -25.12 0.01
C PRO A 23 -4.43 -24.24 -0.38
N ALA A 24 -4.19 -24.05 -1.68
CA ALA A 24 -3.09 -23.21 -2.17
C ALA A 24 -3.25 -21.73 -1.78
N ARG A 25 -4.49 -21.23 -1.74
CA ARG A 25 -4.79 -19.88 -1.26
C ARG A 25 -4.60 -19.73 0.24
N SER A 26 -5.09 -20.70 1.02
CA SER A 26 -4.96 -20.70 2.48
C SER A 26 -3.53 -20.91 2.97
N SER A 27 -2.65 -21.49 2.15
CA SER A 27 -1.22 -21.65 2.46
C SER A 27 -0.39 -20.41 2.19
N LEU A 28 -0.95 -19.35 1.59
CA LEU A 28 -0.22 -18.10 1.38
C LEU A 28 0.05 -17.44 2.72
N ASP A 29 1.33 -17.24 3.04
CA ASP A 29 1.73 -16.40 4.16
C ASP A 29 1.55 -14.90 3.86
N ALA A 30 1.83 -14.07 4.86
CA ALA A 30 1.66 -12.62 4.80
C ALA A 30 2.48 -11.96 3.68
N GLN A 31 3.70 -12.45 3.44
CA GLN A 31 4.63 -11.94 2.44
C GLN A 31 4.16 -12.32 1.03
N HIS A 32 3.78 -13.58 0.83
CA HIS A 32 3.26 -14.06 -0.44
C HIS A 32 1.95 -13.36 -0.83
N ILE A 33 1.10 -13.00 0.13
CA ILE A 33 -0.09 -12.18 -0.14
C ILE A 33 0.28 -10.78 -0.63
N GLY A 34 1.23 -10.11 0.02
CA GLY A 34 1.72 -8.80 -0.42
C GLY A 34 2.30 -8.84 -1.84
N LEU A 35 3.08 -9.88 -2.17
CA LEU A 35 3.63 -10.10 -3.50
C LEU A 35 2.56 -10.42 -4.54
N ALA A 36 1.60 -11.28 -4.22
CA ALA A 36 0.49 -11.64 -5.09
C ALA A 36 -0.37 -10.41 -5.43
N LEU A 37 -0.75 -9.61 -4.43
CA LEU A 37 -1.46 -8.35 -4.61
C LEU A 37 -0.69 -7.39 -5.53
N ASN A 38 0.60 -7.19 -5.28
CA ASN A 38 1.43 -6.34 -6.14
C ASN A 38 1.50 -6.87 -7.58
N ALA A 39 1.57 -8.19 -7.79
CA ALA A 39 1.54 -8.79 -9.12
C ALA A 39 0.19 -8.57 -9.83
N PHE A 40 -0.93 -8.82 -9.15
CA PHE A 40 -2.27 -8.61 -9.71
C PHE A 40 -2.53 -7.14 -10.06
N SER A 41 -2.03 -6.21 -9.23
CA SER A 41 -2.18 -4.76 -9.46
C SER A 41 -1.49 -4.23 -10.72
N LYS A 42 -0.65 -5.03 -11.38
CA LYS A 42 -0.03 -4.67 -12.67
C LYS A 42 -1.02 -4.72 -13.84
N TRP A 43 -2.10 -5.48 -13.70
CA TRP A 43 -3.18 -5.57 -14.69
C TRP A 43 -4.53 -5.40 -13.98
N PRO A 44 -4.85 -4.18 -13.51
CA PRO A 44 -6.03 -3.93 -12.68
C PRO A 44 -7.35 -4.18 -13.42
N ASP A 45 -7.34 -4.09 -14.75
CA ASP A 45 -8.49 -4.34 -15.63
C ASP A 45 -8.62 -5.82 -16.03
N ASN A 46 -7.67 -6.68 -15.65
CA ASN A 46 -7.78 -8.11 -15.91
C ASN A 46 -8.70 -8.76 -14.87
N PRO A 47 -9.82 -9.40 -15.29
CA PRO A 47 -10.86 -9.85 -14.36
C PRO A 47 -10.39 -10.97 -13.41
N ASP A 48 -9.48 -11.83 -13.85
CA ASP A 48 -8.89 -12.87 -13.00
C ASP A 48 -8.04 -12.22 -11.89
N CYS A 49 -7.18 -11.26 -12.27
CA CYS A 49 -6.32 -10.53 -11.34
C CYS A 49 -7.13 -9.72 -10.32
N GLN A 50 -8.14 -8.99 -10.80
CA GLN A 50 -9.04 -8.19 -9.98
C GLN A 50 -9.80 -9.06 -8.97
N SER A 51 -10.44 -10.13 -9.44
CA SER A 51 -11.23 -11.02 -8.58
C SER A 51 -10.37 -11.68 -7.50
N MET A 52 -9.15 -12.11 -7.82
CA MET A 52 -8.23 -12.65 -6.81
C MET A 52 -7.71 -11.56 -5.86
N ALA A 53 -7.43 -10.34 -6.35
CA ALA A 53 -7.04 -9.23 -5.48
C ALA A 53 -8.14 -8.90 -4.46
N TYR A 54 -9.42 -8.94 -4.86
CA TYR A 54 -10.55 -8.71 -3.95
C TYR A 54 -10.67 -9.78 -2.87
N LEU A 55 -10.47 -11.05 -3.21
CA LEU A 55 -10.43 -12.13 -2.22
C LEU A 55 -9.27 -11.96 -1.22
N LEU A 56 -8.09 -11.54 -1.69
CA LEU A 56 -6.96 -11.25 -0.80
C LEU A 56 -7.20 -10.01 0.04
N ALA A 57 -7.88 -8.99 -0.50
CA ALA A 57 -8.29 -7.81 0.25
C ALA A 57 -9.25 -8.18 1.39
N ASP A 58 -10.27 -8.98 1.10
CA ASP A 58 -11.20 -9.48 2.12
C ASP A 58 -10.50 -10.30 3.22
N MET A 59 -9.58 -11.20 2.84
CA MET A 59 -8.72 -11.91 3.79
C MET A 59 -7.92 -10.95 4.67
N LEU A 60 -7.33 -9.90 4.07
CA LEU A 60 -6.59 -8.89 4.81
C LEU A 60 -7.49 -8.06 5.71
N ALA A 61 -8.71 -7.70 5.30
CA ALA A 61 -9.66 -6.94 6.13
C ALA A 61 -10.12 -7.76 7.35
N SER A 62 -10.41 -9.04 7.14
CA SER A 62 -10.98 -9.93 8.16
C SER A 62 -9.94 -10.58 9.09
N ASN A 63 -8.67 -10.64 8.69
CA ASN A 63 -7.64 -11.36 9.47
C ASN A 63 -6.57 -10.44 10.07
N ARG A 64 -6.75 -10.06 11.34
CA ARG A 64 -5.78 -9.24 12.09
C ARG A 64 -4.42 -9.92 12.22
N ARG A 65 -4.37 -11.22 12.49
CA ARG A 65 -3.09 -11.96 12.65
C ARG A 65 -2.27 -11.90 11.37
N LEU A 66 -2.93 -12.09 10.22
CA LEU A 66 -2.31 -11.97 8.91
C LEU A 66 -1.73 -10.58 8.69
N ARG A 67 -2.51 -9.52 8.93
CA ARG A 67 -2.02 -8.12 8.81
C ARG A 67 -0.82 -7.84 9.71
N HIS A 68 -0.77 -8.39 10.92
CA HIS A 68 0.36 -8.18 11.84
C HIS A 68 1.59 -9.03 11.50
N ALA A 69 1.43 -10.14 10.77
CA ALA A 69 2.55 -10.95 10.27
C ALA A 69 3.23 -10.32 9.04
N MET A 70 2.61 -9.34 8.38
CA MET A 70 3.21 -8.62 7.25
C MET A 70 4.36 -7.74 7.73
N ASP A 71 5.48 -7.77 7.01
CA ASP A 71 6.56 -6.81 7.16
C ASP A 71 6.26 -5.47 6.44
N GLY A 72 7.16 -4.50 6.55
CA GLY A 72 7.00 -3.18 5.93
C GLY A 72 6.83 -3.24 4.42
N GLN A 73 7.62 -4.07 3.73
CA GLN A 73 7.53 -4.22 2.28
C GLN A 73 6.19 -4.81 1.86
N SER A 74 5.71 -5.84 2.56
CA SER A 74 4.43 -6.48 2.28
C SER A 74 3.26 -5.54 2.50
N VAL A 75 3.29 -4.73 3.57
CA VAL A 75 2.27 -3.69 3.83
C VAL A 75 2.27 -2.63 2.72
N ALA A 76 3.44 -2.11 2.34
CA ALA A 76 3.55 -1.11 1.29
C ALA A 76 3.07 -1.65 -0.07
N ASN A 77 3.43 -2.90 -0.39
CA ASN A 77 2.99 -3.58 -1.61
C ASN A 77 1.47 -3.77 -1.62
N ALA A 78 0.88 -4.23 -0.52
CA ALA A 78 -0.56 -4.42 -0.41
C ALA A 78 -1.30 -3.09 -0.54
N LEU A 79 -0.92 -2.05 0.21
CA LEU A 79 -1.55 -0.72 0.09
C LEU A 79 -1.47 -0.17 -1.33
N ASN A 80 -0.28 -0.21 -1.95
CA ASN A 80 -0.10 0.23 -3.32
C ASN A 80 -0.94 -0.58 -4.33
N ALA A 81 -1.09 -1.89 -4.12
CA ALA A 81 -1.93 -2.73 -4.93
C ALA A 81 -3.43 -2.40 -4.77
N LEU A 82 -3.91 -2.32 -3.53
CA LEU A 82 -5.30 -1.99 -3.20
C LEU A 82 -5.69 -0.61 -3.75
N SER A 83 -4.74 0.33 -3.81
CA SER A 83 -4.93 1.68 -4.37
C SER A 83 -5.32 1.70 -5.86
N LYS A 84 -5.23 0.55 -6.56
CA LYS A 84 -5.73 0.41 -7.93
C LYS A 84 -7.24 0.25 -8.02
N TRP A 85 -7.90 -0.10 -6.92
CA TRP A 85 -9.34 -0.29 -6.85
C TRP A 85 -9.92 0.46 -5.63
N PRO A 86 -9.75 1.79 -5.55
CA PRO A 86 -10.10 2.56 -4.36
C PRO A 86 -11.59 2.54 -4.03
N ASP A 87 -12.44 2.43 -5.07
CA ASP A 87 -13.90 2.40 -4.95
C ASP A 87 -14.45 1.00 -4.60
N THR A 88 -13.58 -0.01 -4.48
CA THR A 88 -14.00 -1.37 -4.08
C THR A 88 -14.02 -1.48 -2.55
N PRO A 89 -15.18 -1.79 -1.92
CA PRO A 89 -15.30 -1.82 -0.46
C PRO A 89 -14.25 -2.68 0.25
N HIS A 90 -14.07 -3.94 -0.19
CA HIS A 90 -13.07 -4.84 0.39
C HIS A 90 -11.64 -4.28 0.29
N CYS A 91 -11.31 -3.51 -0.76
CA CYS A 91 -10.01 -2.87 -0.89
C CYS A 91 -9.85 -1.68 0.06
N ALA A 92 -10.90 -0.87 0.20
CA ALA A 92 -10.94 0.22 1.17
C ALA A 92 -10.84 -0.30 2.62
N ASP A 93 -11.56 -1.38 2.96
CA ASP A 93 -11.54 -1.99 4.30
C ASP A 93 -10.15 -2.56 4.64
N ALA A 94 -9.53 -3.27 3.68
CA ALA A 94 -8.18 -3.77 3.83
C ALA A 94 -7.15 -2.64 3.99
N ALA A 95 -7.28 -1.59 3.18
CA ALA A 95 -6.42 -0.42 3.26
C ALA A 95 -6.59 0.31 4.60
N ASN A 96 -7.83 0.50 5.07
CA ASN A 96 -8.14 1.08 6.36
C ASN A 96 -7.50 0.27 7.50
N ALA A 97 -7.65 -1.05 7.47
CA ALA A 97 -7.09 -1.93 8.50
C ALA A 97 -5.55 -1.95 8.52
N LEU A 98 -4.90 -1.80 7.36
CA LEU A 98 -3.44 -1.64 7.25
C LEU A 98 -2.98 -0.24 7.69
N ALA A 99 -3.75 0.80 7.35
CA ALA A 99 -3.49 2.17 7.77
C ALA A 99 -3.59 2.32 9.29
N LEU A 100 -4.62 1.74 9.92
CA LEU A 100 -4.77 1.68 11.37
C LEU A 100 -3.54 1.04 12.02
N ARG A 101 -3.01 -0.04 11.44
CA ARG A 101 -1.75 -0.65 11.92
C ARG A 101 -0.59 0.32 11.78
N LEU A 102 -0.40 0.95 10.61
CA LEU A 102 0.69 1.91 10.37
C LEU A 102 0.64 3.10 11.33
N ALA A 103 -0.54 3.65 11.61
CA ALA A 103 -0.71 4.74 12.56
C ALA A 103 -0.20 4.35 13.96
N ASN A 104 -0.53 3.14 14.41
CA ASN A 104 -0.23 2.66 15.76
C ASN A 104 1.14 1.95 15.90
N ASP A 105 1.73 1.47 14.83
CA ASP A 105 2.99 0.72 14.84
C ASP A 105 4.16 1.59 14.34
N ARG A 106 4.88 2.19 15.30
CA ARG A 106 6.07 2.99 15.00
C ARG A 106 7.17 2.15 14.34
N ASN A 107 7.40 0.92 14.80
CA ASN A 107 8.46 0.08 14.26
C ASN A 107 8.19 -0.24 12.79
N LEU A 108 6.95 -0.58 12.45
CA LEU A 108 6.52 -0.78 11.07
C LEU A 108 6.80 0.45 10.19
N ARG A 109 6.45 1.65 10.66
CA ARG A 109 6.72 2.90 9.92
C ARG A 109 8.21 3.14 9.68
N TYR A 110 9.07 2.73 10.61
CA TYR A 110 10.52 2.99 10.54
C TYR A 110 11.28 1.95 9.72
N VAL A 111 10.77 0.72 9.58
CA VAL A 111 11.37 -0.29 8.68
C VAL A 111 11.06 -0.03 7.20
N LEU A 112 10.09 0.83 6.87
CA LEU A 112 9.79 1.21 5.49
C LEU A 112 11.01 1.89 4.84
N LYS A 113 11.49 1.28 3.75
CA LYS A 113 12.54 1.83 2.90
C LYS A 113 12.00 3.03 2.10
N PRO A 114 12.87 3.89 1.53
CA PRO A 114 12.44 5.10 0.83
C PRO A 114 11.38 4.88 -0.27
N GLN A 115 11.50 3.81 -1.06
CA GLN A 115 10.50 3.45 -2.07
C GLN A 115 9.17 3.01 -1.46
N GLU A 116 9.21 2.13 -0.45
CA GLU A 116 8.03 1.63 0.26
C GLU A 116 7.30 2.78 0.95
N PHE A 117 8.05 3.72 1.54
CA PHE A 117 7.55 4.93 2.16
C PHE A 117 6.74 5.79 1.17
N GLY A 118 7.34 6.12 0.01
CA GLY A 118 6.66 6.92 -1.03
C GLY A 118 5.43 6.22 -1.60
N ASN A 119 5.51 4.92 -1.86
CA ASN A 119 4.37 4.12 -2.31
C ASN A 119 3.24 4.08 -1.29
N THR A 120 3.58 3.95 0.01
CA THR A 120 2.60 3.92 1.10
C THR A 120 1.84 5.23 1.19
N LEU A 121 2.53 6.39 1.20
CA LEU A 121 1.86 7.70 1.21
C LEU A 121 0.95 7.89 -0.01
N ASN A 122 1.46 7.57 -1.21
CA ASN A 122 0.68 7.67 -2.43
C ASN A 122 -0.57 6.79 -2.40
N ALA A 123 -0.46 5.57 -1.87
CA ALA A 123 -1.58 4.65 -1.73
C ALA A 123 -2.65 5.19 -0.76
N LEU A 124 -2.24 5.63 0.42
CA LEU A 124 -3.15 6.20 1.43
C LEU A 124 -3.92 7.40 0.89
N SER A 125 -3.32 8.19 -0.02
CA SER A 125 -3.97 9.35 -0.64
C SER A 125 -5.20 9.03 -1.50
N LYS A 126 -5.45 7.73 -1.78
CA LYS A 126 -6.66 7.27 -2.45
C LYS A 126 -7.89 7.22 -1.56
N TRP A 127 -7.70 7.27 -0.23
CA TRP A 127 -8.79 7.29 0.75
C TRP A 127 -8.62 8.48 1.71
N PRO A 128 -8.68 9.73 1.20
CA PRO A 128 -8.41 10.92 2.00
C PRO A 128 -9.44 11.12 3.13
N ASP A 129 -10.68 10.67 2.92
CA ASP A 129 -11.78 10.81 3.87
C ASP A 129 -11.78 9.71 4.95
N THR A 130 -10.85 8.75 4.87
CA THR A 130 -10.72 7.68 5.85
C THR A 130 -9.81 8.12 7.00
N PRO A 131 -10.31 8.20 8.25
CA PRO A 131 -9.54 8.72 9.39
C PRO A 131 -8.22 7.99 9.63
N ASP A 132 -8.22 6.65 9.56
CA ASP A 132 -7.00 5.86 9.77
C ASP A 132 -5.96 6.09 8.67
N CYS A 133 -6.40 6.35 7.43
CA CYS A 133 -5.49 6.72 6.34
C CYS A 133 -4.85 8.09 6.57
N ALA A 134 -5.64 9.06 7.03
CA ALA A 134 -5.15 10.38 7.41
C ALA A 134 -4.17 10.31 8.61
N ASP A 135 -4.47 9.50 9.61
CA ASP A 135 -3.62 9.32 10.79
C ASP A 135 -2.32 8.61 10.43
N ALA A 136 -2.36 7.57 9.59
CA ALA A 136 -1.17 6.90 9.06
C ALA A 136 -0.30 7.85 8.22
N ALA A 137 -0.92 8.67 7.36
CA ALA A 137 -0.22 9.66 6.57
C ALA A 137 0.45 10.72 7.45
N ASN A 138 -0.27 11.27 8.45
CA ASN A 138 0.28 12.22 9.42
C ASN A 138 1.44 11.62 10.23
N ALA A 139 1.34 10.34 10.59
CA ALA A 139 2.37 9.59 11.28
C ALA A 139 3.63 9.35 10.42
N LEU A 140 3.47 9.11 9.12
CA LEU A 140 4.58 9.01 8.14
C LEU A 140 5.18 10.39 7.84
N ALA A 141 4.36 11.43 7.73
CA ALA A 141 4.78 12.81 7.52
C ALA A 141 5.67 13.29 8.68
N SER A 142 5.33 12.93 9.92
CA SER A 142 6.17 13.21 11.09
C SER A 142 7.57 12.62 10.95
N ARG A 143 7.68 11.37 10.47
CA ARG A 143 8.97 10.74 10.17
C ARG A 143 9.73 11.52 9.09
N LEU A 144 9.05 11.85 7.98
CA LEU A 144 9.65 12.59 6.86
C LEU A 144 10.17 13.97 7.27
N ALA A 145 9.43 14.70 8.12
CA ALA A 145 9.83 16.01 8.63
C ALA A 145 11.07 15.90 9.54
N ASN A 146 11.19 14.84 10.34
CA ASN A 146 12.26 14.68 11.32
C ASN A 146 13.50 13.94 10.77
N GLU A 147 13.40 13.13 9.71
CA GLU A 147 14.52 12.35 9.17
C GLU A 147 15.10 12.92 7.87
N ARG A 148 16.19 13.69 7.99
CA ARG A 148 16.92 14.23 6.82
C ARG A 148 17.48 13.15 5.90
N SER A 149 17.98 12.05 6.47
CA SER A 149 18.49 10.91 5.71
C SER A 149 17.41 10.27 4.84
N LEU A 150 16.20 10.08 5.37
CA LEU A 150 15.05 9.60 4.60
C LEU A 150 14.72 10.57 3.45
N ARG A 151 14.63 11.87 3.73
CA ARG A 151 14.36 12.89 2.70
C ARG A 151 15.38 12.85 1.56
N ASN A 152 16.65 12.61 1.87
CA ASN A 152 17.72 12.53 0.87
C ASN A 152 17.72 11.18 0.11
N ALA A 153 17.24 10.11 0.73
CA ALA A 153 17.21 8.78 0.12
C ALA A 153 15.94 8.53 -0.72
N VAL A 154 14.85 9.26 -0.47
CA VAL A 154 13.64 9.21 -1.30
C VAL A 154 13.93 9.89 -2.64
N ASN A 155 13.78 9.14 -3.73
CA ASN A 155 14.03 9.65 -5.07
C ASN A 155 12.99 10.73 -5.48
N PRO A 156 13.26 11.53 -6.53
CA PRO A 156 12.38 12.64 -6.91
C PRO A 156 10.93 12.24 -7.22
N GLN A 157 10.71 11.09 -7.86
CA GLN A 157 9.36 10.62 -8.19
C GLN A 157 8.56 10.28 -6.92
N HIS A 158 9.16 9.54 -5.99
CA HIS A 158 8.52 9.22 -4.72
C HIS A 158 8.35 10.46 -3.85
N MET A 159 9.23 11.46 -3.97
CA MET A 159 9.08 12.75 -3.30
C MET A 159 7.88 13.53 -3.82
N ALA A 160 7.71 13.62 -5.14
CA ALA A 160 6.55 14.26 -5.76
C ALA A 160 5.25 13.55 -5.36
N ASN A 161 5.25 12.22 -5.34
CA ASN A 161 4.11 11.43 -4.88
C ASN A 161 3.79 11.69 -3.40
N ALA A 162 4.83 11.81 -2.53
CA ALA A 162 4.65 12.14 -1.13
C ALA A 162 4.02 13.54 -0.97
N LEU A 163 4.54 14.56 -1.65
CA LEU A 163 3.95 15.92 -1.62
C LEU A 163 2.49 15.92 -2.09
N ASN A 164 2.19 15.26 -3.21
CA ASN A 164 0.82 15.12 -3.69
C ASN A 164 -0.08 14.41 -2.68
N ALA A 165 0.42 13.37 -2.01
CA ALA A 165 -0.32 12.68 -0.96
C ALA A 165 -0.57 13.59 0.26
N LEU A 166 0.46 14.28 0.77
CA LEU A 166 0.34 15.18 1.93
C LEU A 166 -0.66 16.32 1.67
N SER A 167 -0.77 16.79 0.42
CA SER A 167 -1.75 17.82 0.02
C SER A 167 -3.21 17.40 0.23
N LYS A 168 -3.48 16.10 0.42
CA LYS A 168 -4.83 15.61 0.75
C LYS A 168 -5.25 15.90 2.19
N TRP A 169 -4.30 16.22 3.06
CA TRP A 169 -4.56 16.47 4.49
C TRP A 169 -3.90 17.77 4.97
N PRO A 170 -4.27 18.94 4.41
CA PRO A 170 -3.63 20.21 4.73
C PRO A 170 -3.78 20.61 6.20
N ASN A 171 -4.85 20.15 6.87
CA ASN A 171 -5.15 20.48 8.27
C ASN A 171 -4.42 19.55 9.28
N ARG A 172 -3.54 18.67 8.81
CA ARG A 172 -2.77 17.76 9.70
C ARG A 172 -1.38 18.35 9.92
N ALA A 173 -1.08 18.71 11.17
CA ALA A 173 0.13 19.44 11.54
C ALA A 173 1.44 18.80 11.03
N ASN A 174 1.57 17.46 11.03
CA ASN A 174 2.79 16.84 10.50
C ASN A 174 2.83 16.83 8.96
N CYS A 175 1.67 16.81 8.29
CA CYS A 175 1.61 16.93 6.83
C CYS A 175 2.04 18.32 6.37
N GLU A 176 1.57 19.37 7.05
CA GLU A 176 2.02 20.75 6.85
C GLU A 176 3.53 20.88 7.10
N LYS A 177 4.00 20.47 8.29
CA LYS A 177 5.42 20.50 8.65
C LYS A 177 6.31 19.76 7.65
N ALA A 178 5.89 18.57 7.19
CA ALA A 178 6.64 17.82 6.21
C ALA A 178 6.68 18.53 4.84
N THR A 179 5.58 19.17 4.45
CA THR A 179 5.51 19.97 3.22
C THR A 179 6.46 21.17 3.28
N ASP A 180 6.48 21.90 4.40
CA ASP A 180 7.38 23.05 4.59
C ASP A 180 8.85 22.65 4.55
N VAL A 181 9.21 21.57 5.25
CA VAL A 181 10.58 21.04 5.27
C VAL A 181 11.03 20.58 3.87
N LEU A 182 10.09 20.15 3.03
CA LEU A 182 10.39 19.75 1.65
C LEU A 182 10.44 20.94 0.69
N ALA A 183 9.63 21.97 0.90
CA ALA A 183 9.64 23.20 0.11
C ALA A 183 10.91 24.04 0.33
N GLY A 184 11.52 23.95 1.53
CA GLY A 184 12.78 24.63 1.85
C GLY A 184 14.06 23.90 1.40
N ARG A 185 13.96 22.85 0.56
CA ARG A 185 15.12 22.12 0.02
C ARG A 185 15.60 22.72 -1.29
#